data_AF-A0A7Y0S2E3-F1
#
_entry.id   AF-A0A7Y0S2E3-F1
#
_cell.length_a   1.000
_cell.length_b   1.000
_cell.length_c   1.000
_cell.angle_alpha   90.00
_cell.angle_beta   90.00
_cell.angle_gamma   90.00
#
_symmetry.space_group_name_H-M   'P 1'
#
loop_
_entity.id
_entity.type
_entity.pdbx_description
1 polymer ?
#
loop_
_entity_poly.entity_id
_entity_poly.type
_entity_poly.pdbx_seq_one_letter_code
_entity_poly.pdbx_strand_id
1 'polypeptide(L)'
;NEPCDDDSFAASMHLGYSFNKYVAAEYGVDYLGDFTANFKKPGLNTVDGDLWALTLAPKFNLPLTDSWNLFAKVGAAYMMAGDE
;
A
#
# COMPACT_ATOMS: atom_id res chain seq x y z
N ASN A 1 0.03 12.93 27.38
CA ASN A 1 0.44 13.46 26.07
C ASN A 1 1.76 12.81 25.75
N GLU A 2 1.69 11.53 25.38
CA GLU A 2 2.84 10.84 24.80
C GLU A 2 2.73 11.10 23.30
N PRO A 3 3.82 11.49 22.63
CA PRO A 3 3.76 11.80 21.21
C PRO A 3 3.46 10.49 20.48
N CYS A 4 2.32 10.42 19.80
CA CYS A 4 2.08 9.45 18.73
C CYS A 4 2.95 9.81 17.53
N ASP A 5 4.26 9.81 17.74
CA ASP A 5 5.29 9.98 16.72
C ASP A 5 5.83 8.58 16.44
N ASP A 6 4.96 7.74 15.90
CA ASP A 6 5.36 6.44 15.39
C ASP A 6 5.53 6.63 13.88
N ASP A 7 6.78 6.79 13.45
CA ASP A 7 7.19 6.94 12.06
C ASP A 7 6.65 5.74 11.25
N SER A 8 5.46 5.91 10.67
CA SER A 8 4.84 4.87 9.85
C SER A 8 5.60 4.75 8.52
N PHE A 9 6.43 3.72 8.43
CA PHE A 9 7.17 3.42 7.21
C PHE A 9 6.35 2.49 6.31
N ALA A 10 5.96 3.00 5.14
CA ALA A 10 5.33 2.21 4.09
C ALA A 10 6.27 2.07 2.89
N ALA A 11 6.40 0.85 2.38
CA ALA A 11 7.16 0.53 1.17
C ALA A 11 6.31 -0.31 0.23
N SER A 12 6.21 0.08 -1.04
CA SER A 12 5.44 -0.67 -2.02
C SER A 12 6.26 -1.07 -3.23
N MET A 13 5.99 -2.28 -3.73
CA MET A 13 6.57 -2.82 -4.94
C MET A 13 5.46 -3.06 -5.94
N HIS A 14 5.57 -2.45 -7.12
CA HIS A 14 4.56 -2.54 -8.18
C HIS A 14 5.17 -3.20 -9.42
N LEU A 15 4.56 -4.28 -9.86
CA LEU A 15 4.89 -5.02 -11.08
C LEU A 15 3.77 -4.81 -12.09
N GLY A 16 4.09 -4.30 -13.27
CA GLY A 16 3.08 -4.00 -14.28
C GLY A 16 3.41 -4.57 -15.66
N TYR A 17 2.38 -4.99 -16.38
CA TYR A 17 2.46 -5.37 -17.78
C TYR A 17 1.64 -4.40 -18.64
N SER A 18 2.28 -3.80 -19.64
CA SER A 18 1.64 -2.88 -20.57
C SER A 18 1.17 -3.66 -21.80
N PHE A 19 -0.15 -3.73 -22.00
CA PHE A 19 -0.72 -4.36 -23.20
C PHE A 19 -0.65 -3.39 -24.38
N ASN A 20 -0.98 -2.11 -24.13
CA ASN A 20 -0.96 -1.06 -25.13
C ASN A 20 -0.59 0.29 -24.48
N LYS A 21 -0.36 1.31 -25.31
CA LYS A 21 -0.09 2.69 -24.85
C LYS A 21 -1.17 3.29 -23.92
N TYR A 22 -2.38 2.73 -23.93
CA TYR A 22 -3.52 3.19 -23.14
C TYR A 22 -3.89 2.29 -21.96
N VAL A 23 -3.54 1.00 -21.99
CA VAL A 23 -4.01 0.02 -21.01
C VAL A 23 -2.84 -0.84 -20.55
N ALA A 24 -2.66 -0.90 -19.24
CA ALA A 24 -1.72 -1.76 -18.54
C ALA A 24 -2.45 -2.47 -17.38
N ALA A 25 -1.91 -3.58 -16.92
CA ALA A 25 -2.29 -4.17 -15.63
C ALA A 25 -1.13 -4.03 -14.67
N GLU A 26 -1.43 -3.75 -13.40
CA GLU A 26 -0.44 -3.63 -12.34
C GLU A 26 -0.84 -4.50 -11.15
N TYR A 27 0.16 -5.15 -10.59
CA TYR A 27 0.10 -5.93 -9.36
C TYR A 27 1.07 -5.31 -8.36
N GLY A 28 0.57 -4.90 -7.21
CA GLY A 28 1.31 -4.26 -6.14
C GLY A 28 1.37 -5.14 -4.90
N VAL A 29 2.51 -5.12 -4.22
CA VAL A 29 2.66 -5.58 -2.85
C VAL A 29 3.09 -4.37 -2.03
N ASP A 30 2.22 -3.92 -1.15
CA ASP A 30 2.38 -2.74 -0.33
C ASP A 30 2.61 -3.19 1.12
N TYR A 31 3.80 -2.95 1.65
CA TYR A 31 4.09 -3.04 3.08
C TYR A 31 3.71 -1.69 3.69
N LEU A 32 2.71 -1.66 4.58
CA LEU A 32 2.19 -0.42 5.15
C LEU A 32 2.83 -0.03 6.49
N GLY A 33 3.72 -0.87 7.02
CA GLY A 33 4.44 -0.64 8.27
C GLY A 33 3.87 -1.43 9.44
N ASP A 34 4.62 -1.39 10.53
CA ASP A 34 4.20 -1.92 11.83
C ASP A 34 3.15 -0.99 12.46
N PHE A 35 2.17 -1.56 13.15
CA PHE A 35 1.22 -0.78 13.95
C PHE A 35 1.40 -1.11 15.44
N THR A 36 1.96 -0.18 16.22
CA THR A 36 2.03 -0.35 17.68
C THR A 36 0.74 0.12 18.35
N ALA A 37 -0.16 -0.82 18.66
CA ALA A 37 -1.40 -0.51 19.38
C ALA A 37 -1.18 -0.42 20.90
N ASN A 38 -1.10 0.82 21.42
CA ASN A 38 -0.98 1.08 22.86
C ASN A 38 -2.35 1.02 23.56
N PHE A 39 -2.72 -0.14 24.09
CA PHE A 39 -3.92 -0.27 24.90
C PHE A 39 -3.67 0.23 26.34
N LYS A 40 -4.26 1.37 26.69
CA LYS A 40 -4.23 1.94 28.05
C LYS A 40 -5.11 1.12 29.02
N LYS A 41 -4.79 -0.16 29.23
CA LYS A 41 -5.36 -1.03 30.28
C LYS A 41 -4.23 -1.74 31.02
N PRO A 42 -4.28 -1.83 32.35
CA PRO A 42 -3.25 -2.55 33.11
C PRO A 42 -3.24 -4.03 32.73
N GLY A 43 -2.11 -4.51 32.20
CA GLY A 43 -1.90 -5.93 31.86
C GLY A 43 -2.10 -6.35 30.41
N LEU A 44 -2.35 -5.42 29.48
CA LEU A 44 -2.22 -5.70 28.04
C LEU A 44 -0.89 -5.13 27.54
N ASN A 45 -0.01 -6.02 27.07
CA ASN A 45 1.21 -5.67 26.37
C ASN A 45 0.87 -4.97 25.04
N THR A 46 1.77 -4.12 24.56
CA THR A 46 1.75 -3.62 23.18
C THR A 46 1.57 -4.79 22.22
N VAL A 47 0.66 -4.63 21.27
CA VAL A 47 0.50 -5.54 20.14
C VAL A 47 1.14 -4.83 18.96
N ASP A 48 2.30 -5.34 18.57
CA ASP A 48 3.01 -5.01 17.34
C ASP A 48 2.53 -6.00 16.26
N GLY A 49 2.54 -5.57 15.00
CA GLY A 49 1.93 -6.35 13.93
C GLY A 49 2.16 -5.73 12.57
N ASP A 50 2.45 -6.58 11.58
CA ASP A 50 2.77 -6.14 10.23
C ASP A 50 1.50 -6.00 9.38
N LEU A 51 1.32 -4.85 8.72
CA LEU A 51 0.27 -4.69 7.72
C LEU A 51 0.82 -4.82 6.30
N TRP A 52 0.28 -5.79 5.57
CA TRP A 52 0.58 -6.02 4.15
C TRP A 52 -0.68 -5.79 3.32
N ALA A 53 -0.55 -5.26 2.11
CA ALA A 53 -1.63 -5.18 1.16
C ALA A 53 -1.19 -5.70 -0.21
N LEU A 54 -2.06 -6.47 -0.84
CA LEU A 54 -1.91 -6.95 -2.20
C LEU A 54 -2.86 -6.17 -3.10
N THR A 55 -2.32 -5.44 -4.05
CA THR A 55 -3.09 -4.59 -4.96
C THR A 55 -3.12 -5.22 -6.34
N LEU A 56 -4.31 -5.42 -6.92
CA LEU A 56 -4.45 -5.79 -8.32
C LEU A 56 -5.34 -4.76 -9.01
N ALA A 57 -4.74 -4.00 -9.92
CA ALA A 57 -5.42 -2.89 -10.58
C ALA A 57 -5.06 -2.77 -12.06
N PRO A 58 -6.04 -2.77 -12.98
CA PRO A 58 -5.83 -2.20 -14.30
C PRO A 58 -5.47 -0.71 -14.20
N LYS A 59 -4.52 -0.30 -15.03
CA LYS A 59 -3.98 1.05 -15.18
C LYS A 59 -4.31 1.57 -16.58
N PHE A 60 -5.07 2.66 -16.64
CA PHE A 60 -5.37 3.39 -17.86
C PHE A 60 -4.41 4.58 -17.99
N ASN A 61 -3.64 4.60 -19.07
CA ASN A 61 -2.68 5.65 -19.37
C ASN A 61 -3.27 6.60 -20.43
N LEU A 62 -3.16 7.90 -20.17
CA LEU A 62 -3.52 8.97 -21.08
C LEU A 62 -2.26 9.79 -21.38
N PRO A 63 -1.60 9.55 -22.52
CA PRO A 63 -0.42 10.31 -22.92
C PRO A 63 -0.83 11.74 -23.28
N LEU A 64 -0.45 12.71 -22.44
CA LEU A 64 -0.70 14.14 -22.69
C LEU A 64 0.38 14.75 -23.59
N THR A 65 1.62 14.26 -23.49
CA THR A 65 2.78 14.68 -24.28
C THR A 65 3.80 13.54 -24.31
N ASP A 66 4.81 13.57 -25.19
CA ASP A 66 5.88 12.55 -25.27
C ASP A 66 6.62 12.28 -23.95
N SER A 67 6.64 13.22 -23.01
CA SER A 67 7.29 13.07 -21.70
C SER A 67 6.33 12.96 -20.51
N TRP A 68 5.03 13.24 -20.72
CA TRP A 68 4.03 13.31 -19.64
C TRP A 68 2.87 12.37 -19.90
N ASN A 69 2.71 11.41 -19.00
CA ASN A 69 1.63 10.45 -19.01
C ASN A 69 0.79 10.62 -17.73
N LEU A 70 -0.49 10.94 -17.90
CA LEU A 70 -1.45 10.82 -16.81
C LEU A 70 -1.90 9.37 -16.74
N PHE A 71 -2.04 8.82 -15.54
CA PHE A 71 -2.57 7.47 -15.38
C PHE A 71 -3.62 7.41 -14.28
N ALA A 72 -4.58 6.52 -14.47
CA ALA A 72 -5.56 6.16 -13.47
C ALA A 72 -5.46 4.65 -13.22
N LYS A 73 -5.34 4.26 -11.96
CA LYS A 73 -5.43 2.87 -11.53
C LYS A 73 -6.81 2.67 -10.91
N VAL A 74 -7.53 1.65 -11.34
CA VAL A 74 -8.82 1.26 -10.73
C VAL A 74 -8.74 -0.21 -10.45
N GLY A 75 -8.89 -0.62 -9.19
CA GLY A 75 -8.67 -2.00 -8.81
C GLY A 75 -9.08 -2.28 -7.38
N ALA A 76 -8.80 -3.50 -6.95
CA ALA A 76 -9.02 -3.93 -5.58
C ALA A 76 -7.66 -4.07 -4.89
N ALA A 77 -7.62 -3.71 -3.62
CA ALA A 77 -6.52 -4.02 -2.72
C ALA A 77 -7.04 -4.92 -1.60
N TYR A 78 -6.30 -5.97 -1.29
CA TYR A 78 -6.59 -6.89 -0.21
C TYR A 78 -5.58 -6.67 0.91
N MET A 79 -6.07 -6.20 2.07
CA MET A 79 -5.25 -5.93 3.24
C MET A 79 -5.20 -7.18 4.13
N MET A 80 -4.01 -7.49 4.62
CA MET A 80 -3.70 -8.60 5.50
C MET A 80 -2.91 -8.04 6.67
N ALA A 81 -3.40 -8.27 7.89
CA ALA A 81 -2.61 -8.09 9.08
C ALA A 81 -1.93 -9.42 9.39
N GLY A 82 -0.60 -9.41 9.43
CA GLY A 82 0.20 -10.49 9.99
C GLY A 82 0.21 -10.34 11.51
N ASP A 83 -0.21 -11.40 12.20
CA ASP A 83 0.06 -11.61 13.62
C ASP A 83 1.31 -12.52 13.67
N GLU A 84 2.33 -12.15 14.44
CA GLU A 84 3.59 -12.90 14.58
C GLU A 84 3.40 -14.35 15.07
#